data_AF-A0A1J1JFN3-F1
#
_entry.id   AF-A0A1J1JFN3-F1
#
_cell.length_a   1.000
_cell.length_b   1.000
_cell.length_c   1.000
_cell.angle_alpha   90.00
_cell.angle_beta   90.00
_cell.angle_gamma   90.00
#
_symmetry.space_group_name_H-M   'P 1'
#
loop_
_entity.id
_entity.type
_entity.pdbx_description
1 polymer ?
#
loop_
_entity_poly.entity_id
_entity_poly.type
_entity_poly.pdbx_seq_one_letter_code
_entity_poly.pdbx_strand_id
1 'polypeptide(L)' 'MLAEEFQTTVSDGKIQIPDSLKTEFEGCEVKVIVLKVDPRKNALPFELRTLFKHTQALPEVQAISDAEIIAEIITYRQSS' A
#
# COMPACT_ATOMS: atom_id res chain seq x y z
N MET A 1 -19.71 13.13 -18.56
CA MET A 1 -18.87 13.93 -17.64
C MET A 1 -17.48 13.37 -17.72
N LEU A 2 -16.52 14.18 -18.15
CA LEU A 2 -15.09 13.88 -18.03
C LEU A 2 -14.65 14.43 -16.68
N ALA A 3 -14.17 13.57 -15.79
CA ALA A 3 -13.65 13.96 -14.49
C ALA A 3 -12.19 13.52 -14.42
N GLU A 4 -11.30 14.47 -14.15
CA GLU A 4 -9.87 14.21 -14.01
C GLU A 4 -9.44 14.47 -12.57
N GLU A 5 -8.76 13.48 -12.00
CA GLU A 5 -8.21 13.57 -10.64
C GLU A 5 -6.74 13.99 -10.74
N PHE A 6 -6.39 15.06 -10.02
CA PHE A 6 -5.00 15.49 -9.87
C PHE A 6 -4.69 15.77 -8.40
N GLN A 7 -3.47 15.45 -7.99
CA GLN A 7 -2.97 15.73 -6.66
C GLN A 7 -2.08 16.97 -6.70
N THR A 8 -2.35 17.92 -5.81
CA THR A 8 -1.54 19.14 -5.66
C THR A 8 -1.42 19.52 -4.19
N THR A 9 -0.48 20.42 -3.88
CA THR A 9 -0.29 20.94 -2.53
C THR A 9 -0.94 22.32 -2.41
N VAL A 10 -1.43 22.64 -1.21
CA VAL A 10 -1.91 23.98 -0.90
C VAL A 10 -0.68 24.84 -0.58
N SER A 11 -0.45 25.90 -1.36
CA SER A 11 0.62 26.87 -1.13
C SER A 11 0.00 28.27 -1.01
N ASP A 12 0.35 29.02 0.03
CA ASP A 12 -0.21 30.34 0.33
C ASP A 12 -1.75 30.39 0.35
N GLY A 13 -2.38 29.32 0.85
CA GLY A 13 -3.83 29.19 0.90
C GLY A 13 -4.49 28.98 -0.48
N LYS A 14 -3.72 28.74 -1.53
CA LYS A 14 -4.20 28.50 -2.89
C LYS A 14 -3.92 27.07 -3.33
N ILE A 15 -4.86 26.49 -4.09
CA ILE A 15 -4.71 25.21 -4.79
C ILE A 15 -4.40 25.54 -6.24
N GLN A 16 -3.25 25.10 -6.72
CA GLN A 16 -2.84 25.35 -8.10
C GLN A 16 -3.16 24.14 -8.97
N ILE A 17 -4.02 24.36 -9.97
CA ILE A 17 -4.27 23.40 -11.04
C ILE A 17 -3.02 23.34 -11.92
N PRO A 18 -2.52 22.14 -12.28
CA PRO A 18 -1.40 21.99 -13.21
C PRO A 18 -1.64 22.73 -14.53
N ASP A 19 -0.59 23.35 -15.09
CA ASP A 19 -0.71 24.13 -16.34
C ASP A 19 -1.26 23.31 -17.51
N SER A 20 -0.95 22.00 -17.54
CA SER A 20 -1.47 21.07 -18.54
C SER A 20 -2.99 20.94 -18.52
N LEU A 21 -3.64 21.22 -17.39
CA LEU A 21 -5.08 21.06 -17.19
C LEU A 21 -5.82 22.41 -17.18
N LYS A 22 -5.11 23.55 -17.11
CA LYS A 22 -5.73 24.88 -16.94
C LYS A 22 -6.66 25.26 -18.08
N THR A 23 -6.24 25.05 -19.33
CA THR A 23 -7.04 25.40 -20.51
C THR A 23 -8.19 24.45 -20.76
N GLU A 24 -8.08 23.20 -20.30
CA GLU A 24 -9.10 22.17 -20.50
C GLU A 24 -10.29 22.34 -19.54
N PHE A 25 -10.02 22.84 -18.32
CA PHE A 25 -11.04 23.01 -17.29
C PHE A 25 -11.46 24.48 -17.06
N GLU A 26 -11.10 25.40 -17.97
CA GLU A 26 -11.55 26.79 -17.88
C GLU A 26 -13.09 26.86 -17.94
N GLY A 27 -13.71 27.53 -16.96
CA GLY A 27 -15.17 27.64 -16.85
C GLY A 27 -15.90 26.40 -16.31
N CYS A 28 -15.18 25.32 -15.96
CA CYS A 28 -15.78 24.12 -15.37
C CYS A 28 -16.04 24.27 -13.86
N GLU A 29 -17.10 23.61 -13.38
CA GLU A 29 -17.33 23.45 -11.94
C GLU A 29 -16.38 22.40 -11.36
N VAL A 30 -15.65 22.76 -10.30
CA VAL A 30 -14.66 21.89 -9.66
C VAL A 30 -15.05 21.56 -8.22
N LYS A 31 -14.94 20.28 -7.85
CA LYS A 31 -15.11 19.79 -6.48
C LYS A 31 -13.76 19.43 -5.88
N VAL A 32 -13.40 20.10 -4.79
CA VAL A 32 -12.10 19.91 -4.12
C VAL A 32 -12.25 19.06 -2.86
N ILE A 33 -11.41 18.04 -2.71
CA ILE A 33 -11.28 17.25 -1.49
C ILE A 33 -9.90 17.52 -0.88
N VAL A 34 -9.86 18.04 0.34
CA VAL A 34 -8.60 18.33 1.05
C VAL A 34 -8.31 17.22 2.05
N LEU A 35 -7.24 16.47 1.81
CA LEU A 35 -6.76 15.44 2.73
C LEU A 35 -5.83 16.08 3.77
N LYS A 36 -6.29 16.20 5.01
CA LYS A 36 -5.43 16.63 6.13
C LYS A 36 -4.56 15.48 6.57
N VAL A 37 -3.27 15.62 6.28
CA VAL A 37 -2.26 14.69 6.76
C VAL A 37 -2.00 14.98 8.25
N ASP A 38 -2.54 14.17 9.15
CA ASP A 38 -2.17 14.24 10.57
C ASP A 38 -0.77 13.64 10.70
N PRO A 39 0.27 14.41 11.08
CA PRO A 39 1.63 13.88 11.21
C PRO A 39 1.71 12.74 12.24
N ARG A 40 0.75 12.64 13.17
CA ARG A 40 0.64 11.50 14.12
C ARG A 40 0.03 10.25 13.49
N LYS A 41 -0.74 10.38 12.40
CA LYS A 41 -1.34 9.25 11.65
C LYS A 41 -0.53 8.83 10.43
N ASN A 42 0.47 9.61 10.02
CA ASN A 42 1.47 9.22 9.02
C ASN A 42 2.35 8.03 9.43
N ALA A 43 2.30 7.60 10.69
CA ALA A 43 2.95 6.37 11.13
C ALA A 43 2.25 5.11 10.59
N LEU A 44 0.92 5.14 10.40
CA LEU A 44 0.16 3.96 9.95
C LEU A 44 0.58 3.42 8.57
N PRO A 45 0.79 4.25 7.53
CA PRO A 45 1.29 3.76 6.24
C PRO A 45 2.71 3.19 6.31
N PHE A 46 3.55 3.71 7.20
CA PHE A 46 4.94 3.26 7.33
C PHE A 46 5.03 1.93 8.08
N GLU A 47 4.25 1.76 9.14
CA GLU A 47 4.17 0.49 9.87
C GLU A 47 3.57 -0.62 9.02
N LEU A 48 2.50 -0.33 8.24
CA LEU A 48 1.94 -1.31 7.32
C LEU A 48 2.94 -1.71 6.22
N ARG A 49 3.62 -0.74 5.59
CA ARG A 49 4.67 -1.05 4.59
C ARG A 49 5.83 -1.86 5.18
N THR A 50 6.19 -1.58 6.43
CA THR A 50 7.23 -2.34 7.15
C THR A 50 6.78 -3.75 7.45
N LEU A 51 5.53 -3.92 7.93
CA LEU A 51 4.91 -5.22 8.17
C LEU A 51 4.83 -6.04 6.89
N PHE A 52 4.37 -5.45 5.78
CA PHE A 52 4.30 -6.10 4.46
C PHE A 52 5.67 -6.53 3.94
N LYS A 53 6.71 -5.69 4.09
CA LYS A 53 8.08 -6.07 3.73
C LYS A 53 8.61 -7.19 4.59
N HIS A 54 8.32 -7.18 5.89
CA HIS A 54 8.74 -8.23 6.80
C HIS A 54 8.06 -9.56 6.49
N THR A 55 6.75 -9.56 6.20
CA THR A 55 6.02 -10.78 5.85
C THR A 55 6.37 -11.33 4.47
N GLN A 56 6.69 -10.47 3.50
CA GLN A 56 7.21 -10.90 2.19
C GLN A 56 8.67 -11.36 2.23
N ALA A 57 9.44 -10.95 3.24
CA ALA A 57 10.80 -11.40 3.47
C ALA A 57 10.87 -12.69 4.31
N LEU A 58 9.73 -13.16 4.84
CA LEU A 58 9.67 -14.51 5.40
C LEU A 58 9.86 -15.49 4.23
N PRO A 59 10.72 -16.51 4.37
CA PRO A 59 10.84 -17.56 3.36
C PRO A 59 9.45 -18.09 3.05
N GLU A 60 9.12 -18.23 1.77
CA GLU A 60 7.93 -18.94 1.34
C GLU A 60 7.84 -20.24 2.14
N VAL A 61 6.63 -20.54 2.64
CA VAL A 61 6.30 -21.75 3.42
C VAL A 61 7.15 -22.89 2.89
N GLN A 62 8.09 -23.34 3.73
CA GLN A 62 9.04 -24.37 3.36
C GLN A 62 8.21 -25.54 2.83
N ALA A 63 8.34 -25.83 1.53
CA ALA A 63 7.56 -26.87 0.88
C ALA A 63 8.10 -28.20 1.40
N ILE A 64 7.54 -28.66 2.52
CA ILE A 64 7.83 -29.99 3.06
C ILE A 64 7.17 -30.97 2.09
N SER A 65 7.98 -31.83 1.49
CA SER A 65 7.48 -32.89 0.63
C SER A 65 6.80 -33.98 1.46
N ASP A 66 5.84 -34.70 0.87
CA ASP A 66 5.20 -35.85 1.52
C ASP A 66 6.22 -36.90 2.00
N ALA A 67 7.36 -37.02 1.29
CA ALA A 67 8.44 -37.93 1.66
C ALA A 67 9.13 -37.53 2.97
N GLU A 68 9.35 -36.24 3.19
CA GLU A 68 9.94 -35.72 4.44
C GLU A 68 8.96 -35.88 5.61
N ILE A 69 7.65 -35.69 5.37
CA ILE A 69 6.61 -35.93 6.36
C ILE A 69 6.59 -37.41 6.77
N ILE A 70 6.64 -38.33 5.80
CA ILE A 70 6.63 -39.78 6.06
C ILE A 70 7.90 -40.20 6.80
N ALA A 71 9.06 -39.67 6.44
CA ALA A 71 10.33 -39.96 7.11
C ALA A 71 10.30 -39.54 8.59
N GLU A 72 9.73 -38.38 8.90
CA GLU A 72 9.58 -37.90 10.29
C GLU A 72 8.62 -38.79 11.09
N ILE A 73 7.48 -39.17 10.50
CA ILE A 73 6.50 -40.06 11.15
C ILE A 73 7.11 -41.44 11.44
N ILE A 74 7.89 -42.01 10.53
CA ILE A 74 8.56 -43.29 10.73
C ILE A 74 9.59 -43.18 11.86
N THR A 75 10.40 -42.12 11.86
CA THR A 75 11.37 -41.85 12.92
C THR A 75 10.70 -41.75 14.30
N TYR A 76 9.57 -41.04 14.39
CA TYR A 76 8.79 -40.92 15.62
C TYR A 76 8.22 -42.27 16.09
N ARG A 77 7.73 -43.10 15.17
CA ARG A 77 7.19 -44.44 15.48
C ARG A 77 8.26 -45.48 15.83
N GLN A 78 9.49 -45.31 15.36
CA GLN A 78 10.62 -46.19 15.66
C GLN A 78 11.38 -45.80 16.93
N SER A 79 11.14 -44.59 17.44
CA SER A 79 11.72 -44.06 18.68
C SER A 79 10.82 -44.17 19.91
N SER A 80 9.59 -44.68 19.75
CA SER A 80 8.70 -45.14 20.84
C SER A 80 8.79 -46.66 20.99
#